data_AF-A0A954JX82-F1
#
_entry.id   AF-A0A954JX82-F1
#
_cell.length_a   1.000
_cell.length_b   1.000
_cell.length_c   1.000
_cell.angle_alpha   90.00
_cell.angle_beta   90.00
_cell.angle_gamma   90.00
#
_symmetry.space_group_name_H-M   'P 1'
#
loop_
_entity.id
_entity.type
_entity.pdbx_description
1 polymer ?
#
loop_
_entity_poly.entity_id
_entity_poly.type
_entity_poly.pdbx_seq_one_letter_code
_entity_poly.pdbx_strand_id
1 'polypeptide(L)'
;MQTALLPLLLSLSALPPAPAVAEKPVFTFVISGPLVDKLPEDTVLKFWTIKIRDADAFRAHPIQDLPLKLPEGWFLDQNCTVYFESEKFGKLFSVDLSRDLFDSPRKINIKLDKPKPHIRPEHHRLFGYFPCITKRMSYHDLPYWHSGYRRLAAPRPPIMKITRLSDGAVLFNREMEARCWTRVWWAGMSRSVVDFDEFKDGHTYRCSVEYHSGGLYEPIKTTFDFTYRFSIHGR
;
A
#
# COMPACT_ATOMS: atom_id res chain seq x y z
N MET A 1 48.02 -65.02 -44.68
CA MET A 1 46.75 -64.29 -44.87
C MET A 1 46.62 -63.29 -43.73
N GLN A 2 46.83 -62.00 -44.01
CA GLN A 2 46.73 -60.93 -43.01
C GLN A 2 45.32 -60.33 -43.06
N THR A 3 44.60 -60.43 -41.94
CA THR A 3 43.26 -59.83 -41.77
C THR A 3 43.43 -58.39 -41.32
N ALA A 4 43.13 -57.43 -42.20
CA ALA A 4 43.15 -56.01 -41.88
C ALA A 4 41.87 -55.63 -41.10
N LEU A 5 42.04 -55.14 -39.87
CA LEU A 5 40.98 -54.55 -39.06
C LEU A 5 40.84 -53.07 -39.41
N LEU A 6 39.71 -52.70 -40.03
CA LEU A 6 39.29 -51.32 -40.25
C LEU A 6 38.79 -50.71 -38.92
N PRO A 7 39.30 -49.55 -38.46
CA PRO A 7 38.68 -48.84 -37.35
C PRO A 7 37.48 -48.03 -37.88
N LEU A 8 36.28 -48.41 -37.45
CA LEU A 8 35.06 -47.64 -37.66
C LEU A 8 35.10 -46.44 -36.71
N LEU A 9 35.56 -45.28 -37.20
CA LEU A 9 35.45 -44.01 -36.47
C LEU A 9 33.98 -43.56 -36.47
N LEU A 10 33.28 -43.88 -35.38
CA LEU A 10 31.99 -43.28 -35.05
C LEU A 10 32.20 -41.80 -34.75
N SER A 11 31.92 -40.96 -35.74
CA SER A 11 31.75 -39.53 -35.57
C SER A 11 30.53 -39.27 -34.69
N LEU A 12 30.74 -39.09 -33.38
CA LEU A 12 29.76 -38.44 -32.53
C LEU A 12 29.61 -36.99 -33.02
N SER A 13 28.61 -36.76 -33.86
CA SER A 13 28.09 -35.43 -34.13
C SER A 13 27.61 -34.84 -32.81
N ALA A 14 28.41 -33.94 -32.24
CA ALA A 14 28.03 -33.12 -31.11
C ALA A 14 26.77 -32.31 -31.50
N LEU A 15 25.61 -32.70 -30.96
CA LEU A 15 24.42 -31.87 -31.02
C LEU A 15 24.78 -30.51 -30.42
N PRO A 16 24.47 -29.39 -31.10
CA PRO A 16 24.66 -28.08 -30.49
C PRO A 16 23.86 -28.04 -29.18
N PRO A 17 24.43 -27.50 -28.09
CA PRO A 17 23.70 -27.35 -26.84
C PRO A 17 22.41 -26.57 -27.14
N ALA A 18 21.29 -27.10 -26.66
CA ALA A 18 20.01 -26.38 -26.74
C ALA A 18 20.25 -24.94 -26.24
N PRO A 19 19.74 -23.92 -26.95
CA PRO A 19 19.90 -22.55 -26.48
C PRO A 19 19.38 -22.48 -25.05
N ALA A 20 20.23 -22.03 -24.13
CA ALA A 20 19.81 -21.76 -22.76
C ALA A 20 18.60 -20.84 -22.86
N VAL A 21 17.42 -21.36 -22.47
CA VAL A 21 16.19 -20.57 -22.46
C VAL A 21 16.47 -19.43 -21.49
N ALA A 22 16.67 -18.22 -22.03
CA ALA A 22 16.94 -17.04 -21.23
C ALA A 22 15.82 -16.92 -20.20
N GLU A 23 16.16 -17.03 -18.91
CA GLU A 23 15.19 -16.87 -17.84
C GLU A 23 14.52 -15.50 -18.00
N LYS A 24 13.19 -15.50 -18.07
CA LYS A 24 12.45 -14.25 -18.20
C LYS A 24 12.75 -13.37 -16.99
N PRO A 25 12.97 -12.06 -17.17
CA PRO A 25 13.13 -11.13 -16.06
C PRO A 25 11.93 -11.18 -15.10
N VAL A 26 12.19 -11.36 -13.81
CA VAL A 26 11.15 -11.45 -12.76
C VAL A 26 11.43 -10.53 -11.58
N PHE A 27 10.36 -9.96 -11.03
CA PHE A 27 10.34 -9.39 -9.69
C PHE A 27 10.19 -10.51 -8.67
N THR A 28 10.90 -10.41 -7.54
CA THR A 28 10.75 -11.34 -6.42
C THR A 28 10.17 -10.60 -5.23
N PHE A 29 8.94 -10.93 -4.84
CA PHE A 29 8.28 -10.33 -3.69
C PHE A 29 8.51 -11.15 -2.44
N VAL A 30 8.88 -10.45 -1.36
CA VAL A 30 8.88 -10.97 0.01
C VAL A 30 8.12 -9.99 0.90
N ILE A 31 7.63 -10.46 2.03
CA ILE A 31 7.05 -9.61 3.07
C ILE A 31 7.93 -9.65 4.31
N SER A 32 7.94 -8.57 5.08
CA SER A 32 8.56 -8.55 6.41
C SER A 32 7.90 -7.51 7.30
N GLY A 33 8.05 -7.67 8.62
CA GLY A 33 7.54 -6.74 9.62
C GLY A 33 6.63 -7.44 10.64
N PRO A 34 6.27 -6.75 11.74
CA PRO A 34 5.53 -7.35 12.85
C PRO A 34 4.12 -7.85 12.49
N LEU A 35 3.53 -7.34 11.41
CA LEU A 35 2.19 -7.73 10.98
C LEU A 35 2.16 -9.11 10.31
N VAL A 36 3.31 -9.63 9.84
CA VAL A 36 3.39 -10.92 9.14
C VAL A 36 2.83 -12.05 10.02
N ASP A 37 3.20 -12.07 11.29
CA ASP A 37 2.76 -13.09 12.26
C ASP A 37 1.27 -12.95 12.67
N LYS A 38 0.58 -11.93 12.14
CA LYS A 38 -0.85 -11.66 12.38
C LYS A 38 -1.72 -11.97 11.16
N LEU A 39 -1.10 -12.30 10.02
CA LEU A 39 -1.81 -12.65 8.81
C LEU A 39 -2.45 -14.03 8.97
N PRO A 40 -3.76 -14.17 8.66
CA PRO A 40 -4.39 -15.48 8.56
C PRO A 40 -3.65 -16.37 7.56
N GLU A 41 -3.64 -17.68 7.79
CA GLU A 41 -3.06 -18.64 6.84
C GLU A 41 -3.76 -18.56 5.48
N ASP A 42 -5.07 -18.33 5.43
CA ASP A 42 -5.84 -18.15 4.18
C ASP A 42 -5.65 -16.77 3.52
N THR A 43 -4.59 -16.03 3.88
CA THR A 43 -4.31 -14.75 3.24
C THR A 43 -3.85 -14.95 1.80
N VAL A 44 -4.48 -14.23 0.88
CA VAL A 44 -4.07 -14.09 -0.51
C VAL A 44 -3.62 -12.67 -0.81
N LEU A 45 -2.61 -12.56 -1.67
CA LEU A 45 -2.07 -11.32 -2.19
C LEU A 45 -2.63 -11.08 -3.59
N LYS A 46 -3.22 -9.91 -3.82
CA LYS A 46 -3.65 -9.48 -5.16
C LYS A 46 -2.88 -8.22 -5.55
N PHE A 47 -2.34 -8.22 -6.76
CA PHE A 47 -1.56 -7.10 -7.29
C PHE A 47 -2.43 -6.31 -8.25
N TRP A 48 -2.49 -4.99 -8.06
CA TRP A 48 -3.25 -4.11 -8.94
C TRP A 48 -2.40 -2.97 -9.44
N THR A 49 -2.56 -2.64 -10.72
CA THR A 49 -2.01 -1.46 -11.38
C THR A 49 -3.06 -0.91 -12.34
N ILE A 50 -3.02 0.38 -12.67
CA ILE A 50 -4.06 1.02 -13.52
C ILE A 50 -4.04 0.47 -14.97
N LYS A 51 -2.88 -0.03 -15.43
CA LYS A 51 -2.71 -0.55 -16.80
C LYS A 51 -2.89 -2.05 -16.95
N ILE A 52 -3.06 -2.80 -15.86
CA ILE A 52 -3.41 -4.22 -15.96
C ILE A 52 -4.81 -4.31 -16.57
N ARG A 53 -4.85 -4.62 -17.88
CA ARG A 53 -6.05 -5.07 -18.60
C ARG A 53 -6.18 -6.59 -18.58
N ASP A 54 -5.14 -7.27 -18.12
CA ASP A 54 -5.04 -8.72 -18.11
C ASP A 54 -5.67 -9.26 -16.81
N ALA A 55 -6.66 -10.14 -16.94
CA ALA A 55 -7.30 -10.79 -15.80
C ALA A 55 -6.27 -11.56 -14.95
N ASP A 56 -5.14 -11.93 -15.55
CA ASP A 56 -4.08 -12.71 -14.92
C ASP A 56 -3.28 -11.97 -13.85
N ALA A 57 -3.12 -10.65 -13.94
CA ALA A 57 -2.37 -9.93 -12.92
C ALA A 57 -3.22 -9.58 -11.68
N PHE A 58 -4.55 -9.76 -11.76
CA PHE A 58 -5.44 -9.76 -10.59
C PHE A 58 -5.54 -11.15 -9.92
N ARG A 59 -4.75 -12.14 -10.37
CA ARG A 59 -4.75 -13.47 -9.74
C ARG A 59 -4.32 -13.36 -8.28
N ALA A 60 -5.07 -14.05 -7.44
CA ALA A 60 -4.78 -14.18 -6.03
C ALA A 60 -3.60 -15.14 -5.86
N HIS A 61 -2.58 -14.71 -5.11
CA HIS A 61 -1.42 -15.52 -4.76
C HIS A 61 -1.47 -15.85 -3.27
N PRO A 62 -1.55 -17.12 -2.87
CA PRO A 62 -1.46 -17.52 -1.46
C PRO A 62 -0.21 -16.95 -0.79
N ILE A 63 -0.33 -16.52 0.46
CA ILE A 63 0.79 -15.98 1.22
C ILE A 63 1.90 -17.03 1.46
N GLN A 64 1.54 -18.32 1.48
CA GLN A 64 2.46 -19.44 1.63
C GLN A 64 3.44 -19.57 0.45
N ASP A 65 3.10 -19.01 -0.71
CA ASP A 65 3.92 -19.11 -1.92
C ASP A 65 5.07 -18.08 -1.93
N LEU A 66 5.22 -17.29 -0.86
CA LEU A 66 6.35 -16.37 -0.74
C LEU A 66 7.67 -17.12 -0.55
N PRO A 67 8.76 -16.71 -1.23
CA PRO A 67 8.88 -15.56 -2.13
C PRO A 67 8.19 -15.74 -3.49
N LEU A 68 7.35 -14.77 -3.87
CA LEU A 68 6.61 -14.81 -5.14
C LEU A 68 7.46 -14.26 -6.28
N LYS A 69 7.59 -15.02 -7.38
CA LYS A 69 8.25 -14.57 -8.60
C LYS A 69 7.20 -14.15 -9.63
N LEU A 70 7.16 -12.86 -9.98
CA LEU A 70 6.20 -12.29 -10.92
C LEU A 70 6.92 -11.69 -12.14
N PRO A 71 6.39 -11.86 -13.36
CA PRO A 71 7.05 -11.40 -14.56
C PRO A 71 7.07 -9.87 -14.64
N GLU A 72 8.13 -9.32 -15.24
CA GLU A 72 8.31 -7.87 -15.40
C GLU A 72 7.13 -7.18 -16.10
N GLY A 73 6.57 -7.83 -17.11
CA GLY A 73 5.48 -7.30 -17.94
C GLY A 73 4.21 -6.91 -17.17
N TRP A 74 4.04 -7.37 -15.92
CA TRP A 74 2.90 -7.00 -15.08
C TRP A 74 2.99 -5.59 -14.48
N PHE A 75 4.19 -4.99 -14.43
CA PHE A 75 4.45 -3.77 -13.66
C PHE A 75 4.92 -2.57 -14.50
N LEU A 76 4.84 -2.64 -15.82
CA LEU A 76 5.34 -1.61 -16.73
C LEU A 76 4.67 -0.23 -16.46
N ASP A 77 5.46 0.73 -15.96
CA ASP A 77 5.16 2.16 -15.76
C ASP A 77 4.09 2.56 -14.71
N GLN A 78 3.95 1.83 -13.59
CA GLN A 78 2.82 2.05 -12.69
C GLN A 78 3.16 2.01 -11.20
N ASN A 79 2.36 2.72 -10.41
CA ASN A 79 2.19 2.39 -9.00
C ASN A 79 1.48 1.03 -8.91
N CYS A 80 1.84 0.23 -7.91
CA CYS A 80 1.20 -1.05 -7.66
C CYS A 80 0.57 -1.05 -6.27
N THR A 81 -0.71 -1.39 -6.17
CA THR A 81 -1.37 -1.67 -4.89
C THR A 81 -1.37 -3.17 -4.67
N VAL A 82 -0.87 -3.60 -3.52
CA VAL A 82 -0.92 -5.00 -3.09
C VAL A 82 -2.01 -5.13 -2.03
N TYR A 83 -3.08 -5.84 -2.36
CA TYR A 83 -4.17 -6.14 -1.44
C TYR A 83 -3.86 -7.41 -0.67
N PHE A 84 -4.10 -7.36 0.64
CA PHE A 84 -4.07 -8.50 1.54
C PHE A 84 -5.52 -8.83 1.88
N GLU A 85 -6.00 -9.96 1.38
CA GLU A 85 -7.36 -10.43 1.59
C GLU A 85 -7.32 -11.81 2.23
N SER A 86 -8.25 -12.10 3.13
CA SER A 86 -8.52 -13.45 3.62
C SER A 86 -9.77 -13.96 2.93
N GLU A 87 -9.75 -15.21 2.48
CA GLU A 87 -10.95 -15.84 1.91
C GLU A 87 -12.12 -15.82 2.92
N LYS A 88 -11.82 -15.96 4.21
CA LYS A 88 -12.81 -15.97 5.28
C LYS A 88 -13.27 -14.58 5.74
N PHE A 89 -12.38 -13.59 5.74
CA PHE A 89 -12.64 -12.28 6.35
C PHE A 89 -12.75 -11.14 5.34
N GLY A 90 -12.49 -11.41 4.06
CA GLY A 90 -12.42 -10.41 3.01
C GLY A 90 -11.16 -9.54 3.13
N LYS A 91 -11.28 -8.28 2.74
CA LYS A 91 -10.17 -7.32 2.72
C LYS A 91 -9.63 -7.05 4.12
N LEU A 92 -8.34 -7.29 4.33
CA LEU A 92 -7.65 -7.03 5.59
C LEU A 92 -6.98 -5.66 5.60
N PHE A 93 -6.22 -5.35 4.54
CA PHE A 93 -5.57 -4.06 4.29
C PHE A 93 -4.94 -4.07 2.89
N SER A 94 -4.26 -2.98 2.52
CA SER A 94 -3.52 -2.91 1.27
C SER A 94 -2.34 -1.95 1.37
N VAL A 95 -1.33 -2.14 0.52
CA VAL A 95 -0.11 -1.35 0.49
C VAL A 95 0.15 -0.83 -0.92
N ASP A 96 0.30 0.48 -1.05
CA ASP A 96 0.75 1.12 -2.27
C ASP A 96 2.28 1.09 -2.35
N LEU A 97 2.78 0.64 -3.49
CA LEU A 97 4.19 0.56 -3.87
C LEU A 97 4.48 1.61 -4.94
N SER A 98 5.50 2.43 -4.68
CA SER A 98 5.95 3.48 -5.59
C SER A 98 6.44 2.91 -6.92
N ARG A 99 6.13 3.61 -8.02
CA ARG A 99 6.53 3.26 -9.39
C ARG A 99 8.02 2.91 -9.54
N ASP A 100 8.92 3.64 -8.87
CA ASP A 100 10.37 3.46 -8.99
C ASP A 100 10.88 2.10 -8.45
N LEU A 101 10.03 1.35 -7.74
CA LEU A 101 10.33 -0.04 -7.39
C LEU A 101 10.28 -1.00 -8.59
N PHE A 102 9.62 -0.58 -9.68
CA PHE A 102 9.33 -1.39 -10.85
C PHE A 102 10.13 -1.00 -12.10
N ASP A 103 11.13 -0.13 -11.96
CA ASP A 103 11.98 0.31 -13.09
C ASP A 103 12.87 -0.82 -13.65
N SER A 104 13.17 -1.83 -12.83
CA SER A 104 13.83 -3.05 -13.31
C SER A 104 13.58 -4.24 -12.36
N PRO A 105 13.55 -5.47 -12.90
CA PRO A 105 13.34 -6.71 -12.14
C PRO A 105 14.29 -6.82 -10.95
N ARG A 106 13.72 -7.00 -9.76
CA ARG A 106 14.49 -7.06 -8.50
C ARG A 106 13.70 -7.72 -7.39
N LYS A 107 14.38 -7.94 -6.26
CA LYS A 107 13.71 -8.27 -5.00
C LYS A 107 13.01 -7.03 -4.43
N ILE A 108 11.71 -7.13 -4.21
CA ILE A 108 10.88 -6.13 -3.55
C ILE A 108 10.45 -6.70 -2.19
N ASN A 109 10.82 -6.01 -1.11
CA ASN A 109 10.42 -6.41 0.24
C ASN A 109 9.29 -5.50 0.74
N ILE A 110 8.06 -6.00 0.68
CA ILE A 110 6.89 -5.28 1.20
C ILE A 110 6.98 -5.25 2.73
N LYS A 111 7.21 -4.05 3.26
CA LYS A 111 7.27 -3.81 4.69
C LYS A 111 5.86 -3.68 5.26
N LEU A 112 5.55 -4.46 6.28
CA LEU A 112 4.30 -4.42 7.04
C LEU A 112 4.57 -3.88 8.45
N ASP A 113 5.23 -2.73 8.50
CA ASP A 113 5.63 -2.05 9.73
C ASP A 113 4.56 -1.05 10.18
N LYS A 114 4.73 -0.50 11.39
CA LYS A 114 3.91 0.60 11.92
C LYS A 114 3.97 1.81 10.96
N PRO A 115 2.82 2.38 10.54
CA PRO A 115 2.85 3.55 9.66
C PRO A 115 3.41 4.78 10.39
N LYS A 116 4.23 5.54 9.67
CA LYS A 116 4.67 6.89 9.99
C LYS A 116 3.63 7.87 9.46
N PRO A 117 2.89 8.52 10.36
CA PRO A 117 1.79 9.38 9.95
C PRO A 117 2.33 10.67 9.31
N HIS A 118 1.72 11.09 8.22
CA HIS A 118 1.94 12.42 7.64
C HIS A 118 0.60 13.03 7.26
N ILE A 119 0.35 14.28 7.67
CA ILE A 119 -0.82 15.05 7.23
C ILE A 119 -0.32 16.18 6.35
N ARG A 120 -1.04 16.45 5.27
CA ARG A 120 -0.80 17.63 4.45
C ARG A 120 -2.12 18.31 4.09
N PRO A 121 -2.18 19.66 4.15
CA PRO A 121 -3.23 20.38 3.45
C PRO A 121 -3.11 20.14 1.95
N GLU A 122 -4.22 19.78 1.32
CA GLU A 122 -4.32 19.63 -0.13
C GLU A 122 -5.01 20.84 -0.75
N HIS A 123 -5.50 20.69 -1.98
CA HIS A 123 -6.31 21.70 -2.65
C HIS A 123 -7.65 21.88 -1.93
N HIS A 124 -8.12 23.12 -1.86
CA HIS A 124 -9.51 23.48 -1.52
C HIS A 124 -10.09 22.72 -0.32
N ARG A 125 -9.68 23.11 0.89
CA ARG A 125 -10.30 22.67 2.15
C ARG A 125 -10.15 21.18 2.49
N LEU A 126 -9.36 20.44 1.71
CA LEU A 126 -9.10 19.02 1.94
C LEU A 126 -7.81 18.83 2.74
N PHE A 127 -7.85 17.91 3.69
CA PHE A 127 -6.66 17.43 4.39
C PHE A 127 -6.46 15.96 4.06
N GLY A 128 -5.26 15.63 3.58
CA GLY A 128 -4.85 14.26 3.27
C GLY A 128 -4.01 13.68 4.40
N TYR A 129 -4.31 12.43 4.77
CA TYR A 129 -3.49 11.63 5.68
C TYR A 129 -2.79 10.50 4.91
N PHE A 130 -1.48 10.44 5.08
CA PHE A 130 -0.58 9.52 4.39
C PHE A 130 0.08 8.60 5.42
N PRO A 131 -0.39 7.35 5.56
CA PRO A 131 0.22 6.37 6.47
C PRO A 131 1.43 5.69 5.82
N CYS A 132 2.53 6.43 5.71
CA CYS A 132 3.75 5.97 5.05
C CYS A 132 4.44 4.86 5.87
N ILE A 133 4.89 3.80 5.22
CA ILE A 133 5.71 2.75 5.84
C ILE A 133 7.18 3.08 5.59
N THR A 134 7.50 3.38 4.34
CA THR A 134 8.81 3.84 3.88
C THR A 134 8.63 5.02 2.92
N LYS A 135 9.71 5.53 2.33
CA LYS A 135 9.60 6.54 1.26
C LYS A 135 8.90 6.00 -0.01
N ARG A 136 8.88 4.68 -0.20
CA ARG A 136 8.37 4.00 -1.41
C ARG A 136 7.14 3.13 -1.14
N MET A 137 6.64 3.12 0.09
CA MET A 137 5.55 2.25 0.52
C MET A 137 4.65 3.00 1.49
N SER A 138 3.34 2.93 1.27
CA SER A 138 2.33 3.48 2.18
C SER A 138 1.16 2.52 2.28
N TYR A 139 0.52 2.45 3.45
CA TYR A 139 -0.76 1.77 3.50
C TYR A 139 -1.76 2.53 2.65
N HIS A 140 -2.49 1.80 1.83
CA HIS A 140 -3.66 2.34 1.18
C HIS A 140 -4.81 2.17 2.17
N ASP A 141 -5.20 0.93 2.46
CA ASP A 141 -6.06 0.62 3.60
C ASP A 141 -5.23 0.29 4.85
N LEU A 142 -5.65 0.81 6.02
CA LEU A 142 -4.94 0.60 7.28
C LEU A 142 -5.31 -0.75 7.94
N PRO A 143 -4.33 -1.52 8.44
CA PRO A 143 -4.57 -2.83 9.05
C PRO A 143 -5.15 -2.69 10.46
N TYR A 144 -6.33 -3.26 10.71
CA TYR A 144 -7.00 -3.17 12.01
C TYR A 144 -7.06 -4.53 12.72
N TRP A 145 -6.70 -4.57 14.00
CA TRP A 145 -6.84 -5.76 14.85
C TRP A 145 -8.09 -5.69 15.70
N HIS A 146 -8.91 -6.72 15.62
CA HIS A 146 -10.06 -6.85 16.47
C HIS A 146 -9.70 -7.64 17.72
N SER A 147 -9.47 -6.95 18.84
CA SER A 147 -9.07 -7.55 20.12
C SER A 147 -9.98 -8.70 20.58
N GLY A 148 -11.31 -8.54 20.44
CA GLY A 148 -12.29 -9.56 20.84
C GLY A 148 -12.19 -10.87 20.06
N TYR A 149 -11.83 -10.83 18.76
CA TYR A 149 -11.67 -12.03 17.92
C TYR A 149 -10.21 -12.43 17.76
N ARG A 150 -9.28 -11.64 18.31
CA ARG A 150 -7.82 -11.80 18.20
C ARG A 150 -7.38 -12.07 16.75
N ARG A 151 -7.85 -11.25 15.80
CA ARG A 151 -7.51 -11.36 14.38
C ARG A 151 -7.53 -10.01 13.68
N LEU A 152 -6.92 -9.96 12.49
CA LEU A 152 -7.14 -8.86 11.56
C LEU A 152 -8.60 -8.84 11.10
N ALA A 153 -9.15 -7.63 10.95
CA ALA A 153 -10.50 -7.41 10.47
C ALA A 153 -10.49 -6.32 9.39
N ALA A 154 -11.68 -5.97 8.90
CA ALA A 154 -11.83 -4.93 7.90
C ALA A 154 -11.11 -3.63 8.33
N PRO A 155 -10.43 -2.94 7.40
CA PRO A 155 -9.76 -1.68 7.65
C PRO A 155 -10.66 -0.67 8.34
N ARG A 156 -10.10 0.11 9.27
CA ARG A 156 -10.80 1.23 9.90
C ARG A 156 -10.18 2.56 9.49
N PRO A 157 -11.00 3.56 9.14
CA PRO A 157 -10.50 4.88 8.84
C PRO A 157 -9.83 5.54 10.07
N PRO A 158 -8.84 6.40 9.86
CA PRO A 158 -8.35 7.29 10.91
C PRO A 158 -9.38 8.38 11.22
N ILE A 159 -9.29 8.98 12.40
CA ILE A 159 -10.18 10.07 12.84
C ILE A 159 -9.43 11.38 12.70
N MET A 160 -10.01 12.36 12.02
CA MET A 160 -9.51 13.73 11.98
C MET A 160 -10.29 14.61 12.97
N LYS A 161 -9.56 15.47 13.68
CA LYS A 161 -10.08 16.48 14.59
C LYS A 161 -9.45 17.84 14.30
N ILE A 162 -10.27 18.88 14.15
CA ILE A 162 -9.82 20.28 14.04
C ILE A 162 -10.24 21.03 15.30
N THR A 163 -9.27 21.69 15.92
CA THR A 163 -9.47 22.49 17.13
C THR A 163 -9.00 23.91 16.92
N ARG A 164 -9.75 24.89 17.42
CA ARG A 164 -9.32 26.28 17.45
C ARG A 164 -8.34 26.46 18.61
N LEU A 165 -7.17 27.03 18.35
CA LEU A 165 -6.11 27.10 19.38
C LEU A 165 -6.39 28.12 20.48
N SER A 166 -7.18 29.17 20.20
CA SER A 166 -7.42 30.24 21.16
C SER A 166 -8.29 29.81 22.35
N ASP A 167 -9.24 28.90 22.15
CA ASP A 167 -10.23 28.49 23.15
C ASP A 167 -10.40 26.96 23.26
N GLY A 168 -9.68 26.18 22.45
CA GLY A 168 -9.76 24.72 22.42
C GLY A 168 -11.03 24.16 21.78
N ALA A 169 -11.89 25.01 21.19
CA ALA A 169 -13.16 24.57 20.60
C ALA A 169 -12.92 23.54 19.50
N VAL A 170 -13.65 22.42 19.55
CA VAL A 170 -13.58 21.35 18.55
C VAL A 170 -14.58 21.66 17.44
N LEU A 171 -14.08 22.02 16.26
CA LEU A 171 -14.92 22.38 15.11
C LEU A 171 -15.16 21.20 14.16
N PHE A 172 -14.30 20.18 14.25
CA PHE A 172 -14.38 18.97 13.46
C PHE A 172 -13.91 17.78 14.28
N ASN A 173 -14.62 16.66 14.20
CA ASN A 173 -14.20 15.39 14.80
C ASN A 173 -14.94 14.22 14.12
N ARG A 174 -14.36 13.64 13.06
CA ARG A 174 -14.99 12.56 12.28
C ARG A 174 -13.95 11.62 11.68
N GLU A 175 -14.41 10.44 11.31
CA GLU A 175 -13.64 9.52 10.47
C GLU A 175 -13.31 10.18 9.13
N MET A 176 -12.10 9.94 8.64
CA MET A 176 -11.70 10.33 7.29
C MET A 176 -12.35 9.38 6.29
N GLU A 177 -12.70 9.89 5.11
CA GLU A 177 -13.28 9.07 4.06
C GLU A 177 -12.17 8.42 3.23
N ALA A 178 -12.53 7.45 2.39
CA ALA A 178 -11.68 6.96 1.32
C ALA A 178 -12.12 7.57 -0.02
N ARG A 179 -11.18 8.03 -0.87
CA ARG A 179 -11.49 8.51 -2.22
C ARG A 179 -10.75 7.71 -3.28
N CYS A 180 -11.30 7.76 -4.48
CA CYS A 180 -10.62 7.24 -5.65
C CYS A 180 -9.34 8.05 -5.94
N TRP A 181 -8.34 7.38 -6.53
CA TRP A 181 -7.01 7.89 -6.93
C TRP A 181 -6.01 8.06 -5.76
N THR A 182 -5.10 7.08 -5.61
CA THR A 182 -3.77 7.12 -4.94
C THR A 182 -3.62 7.79 -3.57
N ARG A 183 -4.71 8.27 -2.95
CA ARG A 183 -4.71 9.09 -1.72
C ARG A 183 -5.94 8.70 -0.90
N VAL A 184 -5.70 8.10 0.26
CA VAL A 184 -6.67 7.12 0.77
C VAL A 184 -7.44 7.61 1.96
N TRP A 185 -6.93 8.58 2.70
CA TRP A 185 -7.65 9.12 3.85
C TRP A 185 -7.71 10.62 3.75
N TRP A 186 -8.91 11.12 3.60
CA TRP A 186 -9.14 12.52 3.31
C TRP A 186 -10.36 12.99 4.08
N ALA A 187 -10.31 14.22 4.56
CA ALA A 187 -11.43 14.86 5.20
C ALA A 187 -11.52 16.29 4.69
N GLY A 188 -12.69 16.63 4.16
CA GLY A 188 -12.96 17.97 3.67
C GLY A 188 -13.63 18.81 4.73
N MET A 189 -13.20 20.06 4.82
CA MET A 189 -14.08 21.11 5.29
C MET A 189 -14.99 21.43 4.10
N SER A 190 -16.11 20.74 3.90
CA SER A 190 -17.14 21.20 2.95
C SER A 190 -18.29 21.81 3.75
N ARG A 191 -19.05 22.74 3.15
CA ARG A 191 -20.22 23.35 3.81
C ARG A 191 -21.27 22.32 4.25
N SER A 192 -21.29 21.14 3.63
CA SER A 192 -22.18 20.05 4.01
C SER A 192 -21.68 19.22 5.20
N VAL A 193 -20.43 19.39 5.61
CA VAL A 193 -19.77 18.57 6.65
C VAL A 193 -19.31 19.41 7.83
N VAL A 194 -18.95 20.67 7.61
CA VAL A 194 -18.41 21.60 8.60
C VAL A 194 -19.11 22.94 8.46
N ASP A 195 -19.62 23.48 9.56
CA ASP A 195 -20.14 24.83 9.58
C ASP A 195 -18.96 25.81 9.45
N PHE A 196 -18.83 26.39 8.26
CA PHE A 196 -17.74 27.31 7.95
C PHE A 196 -17.85 28.63 8.70
N ASP A 197 -19.03 28.95 9.23
CA ASP A 197 -19.24 30.16 10.00
C ASP A 197 -18.50 30.09 11.35
N GLU A 198 -18.06 28.89 11.77
CA GLU A 198 -17.21 28.70 12.96
C GLU A 198 -15.73 29.05 12.72
N PHE A 199 -15.30 29.10 11.45
CA PHE A 199 -13.92 29.45 11.07
C PHE A 199 -13.78 30.98 10.91
N LYS A 200 -12.88 31.57 11.71
CA LYS A 200 -12.61 33.00 11.74
C LYS A 200 -11.33 33.31 10.96
N ASP A 201 -11.39 34.29 10.06
CA ASP A 201 -10.22 34.71 9.28
C ASP A 201 -9.06 35.14 10.20
N GLY A 202 -7.85 34.68 9.89
CA GLY A 202 -6.65 34.98 10.67
C GLY A 202 -6.48 34.16 11.95
N HIS A 203 -7.46 33.33 12.33
CA HIS A 203 -7.31 32.44 13.49
C HIS A 203 -6.48 31.21 13.14
N THR A 204 -5.75 30.69 14.14
CA THR A 204 -4.96 29.46 14.01
C THR A 204 -5.68 28.27 14.60
N TYR A 205 -5.64 27.16 13.86
CA TYR A 205 -6.31 25.92 14.14
C TYR A 205 -5.29 24.79 14.15
N ARG A 206 -5.52 23.79 15.01
CA ARG A 206 -4.77 22.54 15.02
C ARG A 206 -5.59 21.45 14.39
N CYS A 207 -5.11 20.92 13.28
CA CYS A 207 -5.60 19.68 12.72
C CYS A 207 -4.80 18.52 13.33
N SER A 208 -5.51 17.51 13.79
CA SER A 208 -4.96 16.29 14.34
C SER A 208 -5.60 15.10 13.68
N VAL A 209 -4.80 14.09 13.35
CA VAL A 209 -5.29 12.80 12.87
C VAL A 209 -4.79 11.73 13.83
N GLU A 210 -5.70 10.84 14.20
CA GLU A 210 -5.44 9.73 15.11
C GLU A 210 -5.89 8.42 14.47
N TYR A 211 -4.99 7.45 14.47
CA TYR A 211 -5.25 6.11 13.97
C TYR A 211 -5.16 5.09 15.10
N HIS A 212 -6.27 4.39 15.31
CA HIS A 212 -6.43 3.31 16.28
C HIS A 212 -6.37 1.97 15.58
N SER A 213 -5.22 1.29 15.68
CA SER A 213 -5.00 -0.01 15.04
C SER A 213 -5.68 -1.19 15.74
N GLY A 214 -6.43 -0.94 16.81
CA GLY A 214 -7.08 -1.98 17.63
C GLY A 214 -6.10 -2.84 18.43
N GLY A 215 -4.88 -2.34 18.67
CA GLY A 215 -3.85 -3.00 19.48
C GLY A 215 -2.70 -3.63 18.71
N LEU A 216 -2.63 -3.47 17.37
CA LEU A 216 -1.41 -3.86 16.61
C LEU A 216 -0.23 -2.96 16.99
N TYR A 217 -0.52 -1.69 17.16
CA TYR A 217 0.41 -0.61 17.45
C TYR A 217 -0.22 0.32 18.47
N GLU A 218 0.61 0.95 19.29
CA GLU A 218 0.22 2.13 20.07
C GLU A 218 -0.47 3.17 19.17
N PRO A 219 -1.51 3.88 19.67
CA PRO A 219 -2.23 4.89 18.91
C PRO A 219 -1.29 5.83 18.17
N ILE A 220 -1.57 6.04 16.88
CA ILE A 220 -0.70 6.80 15.99
C ILE A 220 -1.33 8.15 15.80
N LYS A 221 -0.62 9.19 16.25
CA LYS A 221 -1.12 10.56 16.21
C LYS A 221 -0.16 11.46 15.46
N THR A 222 -0.72 12.41 14.73
CA THR A 222 0.01 13.47 14.04
C THR A 222 -0.82 14.74 14.07
N THR A 223 -0.13 15.88 14.07
CA THR A 223 -0.78 17.19 14.15
C THR A 223 -0.06 18.18 13.26
N PHE A 224 -0.79 19.15 12.74
CA PHE A 224 -0.19 20.37 12.22
C PHE A 224 -1.12 21.56 12.50
N ASP A 225 -0.51 22.72 12.62
CA ASP A 225 -1.23 23.97 12.86
C ASP A 225 -1.32 24.76 11.55
N PHE A 226 -2.47 25.40 11.31
CA PHE A 226 -2.69 26.26 10.14
C PHE A 226 -3.49 27.50 10.52
N THR A 227 -3.18 28.61 9.86
CA THR A 227 -3.97 29.84 9.97
C THR A 227 -5.04 29.85 8.90
N TYR A 228 -6.30 29.89 9.29
CA TYR A 228 -7.40 30.00 8.34
C TYR A 228 -7.38 31.37 7.68
N ARG A 229 -7.49 31.36 6.36
CA ARG A 229 -7.60 32.54 5.53
C ARG A 229 -8.74 32.32 4.55
N PHE A 230 -9.78 33.14 4.58
CA PHE A 230 -10.95 33.02 3.71
C PHE A 230 -10.58 33.13 2.23
N SER A 231 -9.59 33.96 1.88
CA SER A 231 -9.10 34.10 0.51
C SER A 231 -8.47 32.81 -0.06
N ILE A 232 -7.95 31.94 0.80
CA ILE A 232 -7.26 30.69 0.44
C ILE A 232 -8.19 29.48 0.62
N HIS A 233 -8.91 29.43 1.74
CA HIS A 233 -9.66 28.27 2.20
C HIS A 233 -11.18 28.45 2.10
N GLY A 234 -11.67 29.67 1.94
CA GLY A 234 -13.10 29.99 1.89
C GLY A 234 -13.71 29.94 0.48
N ARG A 235 -12.90 29.60 -0.54
CA ARG A 235 -13.31 29.36 -1.92
C ARG A 235 -13.46 27.86 -2.17
#